data_AF-A0A9D7SMW8-F1
#
_entry.id   AF-A0A9D7SMW8-F1
#
_cell.length_a   1.000
_cell.length_b   1.000
_cell.length_c   1.000
_cell.angle_alpha   90.00
_cell.angle_beta   90.00
_cell.angle_gamma   90.00
#
_symmetry.space_group_name_H-M   'P 1'
#
loop_
_entity.id
_entity.type
_entity.pdbx_description
1 polymer ?
#
loop_
_entity_poly.entity_id
_entity_poly.type
_entity_poly.pdbx_seq_one_letter_code
_entity_poly.pdbx_strand_id
1 'polypeptide(L)'
;MASCAAAAAATRRQPRIFRWSSRLVIDRCSPGCSCSAIPPRSCLTWGRGPERLVNQDHPQGVAPIREIRIADWDAFIHYIDGRDGWAFRGQSDAGWPLLSSLSRRLRDSGADLGTWREREERAIRIFRRKAHIYLPDRSVLIDALRCLAMMQHHGAPTRLLDFTKSPFVAAFFAVEHASGDSAVYALDTQRLWTVAPQFDARLTRDAVDPQVPGNFERWFAPGAYPLVWLGEPSEMDRRLVAQSGLLVMPGTLGPPLDVLLNAYDDETPLIEKVVFDRTLRAEAMHQLYRMNITQATLFPDLEGLARSIAYELEETWPITGRET
;
A
#
# COMPACT_ATOMS: atom_id res chain seq x y z
N MET A 1 23.10 51.35 -30.65
CA MET A 1 22.23 52.32 -29.94
C MET A 1 20.78 52.04 -30.34
N ALA A 2 19.90 52.02 -29.32
CA ALA A 2 18.43 52.13 -29.31
C ALA A 2 17.75 52.74 -30.56
N SER A 3 16.46 52.59 -30.88
CA SER A 3 15.24 51.92 -30.36
C SER A 3 14.14 52.23 -31.43
N CYS A 4 13.36 51.25 -31.91
CA CYS A 4 11.94 50.98 -31.59
C CYS A 4 10.89 52.13 -31.78
N ALA A 5 9.91 51.89 -32.67
CA ALA A 5 8.52 52.40 -32.72
C ALA A 5 7.78 51.56 -33.80
N ALA A 6 6.51 51.12 -33.78
CA ALA A 6 5.32 51.30 -32.94
C ALA A 6 4.40 50.05 -33.15
N ALA A 7 3.76 49.51 -32.10
CA ALA A 7 2.33 49.63 -31.75
C ALA A 7 1.35 48.59 -32.36
N ALA A 8 0.69 47.80 -31.50
CA ALA A 8 -0.72 47.40 -31.60
C ALA A 8 -1.22 46.78 -30.28
N ALA A 9 -2.41 47.18 -29.84
CA ALA A 9 -3.04 46.89 -28.55
C ALA A 9 -4.05 45.74 -28.63
N ALA A 10 -4.25 44.99 -27.52
CA ALA A 10 -5.55 44.44 -27.10
C ALA A 10 -5.49 43.67 -25.75
N THR A 11 -6.17 44.24 -24.74
CA THR A 11 -7.04 43.59 -23.73
C THR A 11 -6.46 42.57 -22.73
N ARG A 12 -6.15 43.05 -21.51
CA ARG A 12 -5.98 42.24 -20.28
C ARG A 12 -7.34 41.90 -19.66
N ARG A 13 -7.62 40.62 -19.39
CA ARG A 13 -8.66 40.17 -18.45
C ARG A 13 -7.99 39.70 -17.14
N GLN A 14 -8.35 40.32 -16.03
CA GLN A 14 -8.02 39.87 -14.67
C GLN A 14 -8.95 38.71 -14.26
N PRO A 15 -8.47 37.69 -13.52
CA PRO A 15 -9.37 36.75 -12.83
C PRO A 15 -9.83 37.33 -11.48
N ARG A 16 -11.14 37.22 -11.24
CA ARG A 16 -11.85 37.69 -10.05
C ARG A 16 -11.50 36.81 -8.84
N ILE A 17 -11.02 37.44 -7.78
CA ILE A 17 -10.79 36.85 -6.46
C ILE A 17 -12.15 36.74 -5.76
N PHE A 18 -12.64 35.53 -5.52
CA PHE A 18 -13.77 35.27 -4.61
C PHE A 18 -13.24 35.09 -3.19
N ARG A 19 -13.47 36.09 -2.34
CA ARG A 19 -13.31 35.98 -0.88
C ARG A 19 -14.48 35.19 -0.31
N TRP A 20 -14.21 34.09 0.37
CA TRP A 20 -15.15 33.48 1.32
C TRP A 20 -14.62 33.73 2.74
N SER A 21 -15.43 34.42 3.54
CA SER A 21 -15.22 34.66 4.95
C SER A 21 -15.80 33.50 5.75
N SER A 22 -14.97 32.80 6.51
CA SER A 22 -15.42 31.85 7.52
C SER A 22 -15.21 32.49 8.89
N ARG A 23 -16.31 32.88 9.53
CA ARG A 23 -16.33 33.30 10.94
C ARG A 23 -15.94 32.10 11.79
N LEU A 24 -14.86 32.26 12.56
CA LEU A 24 -14.51 31.39 13.68
C LEU A 24 -15.61 31.55 14.75
N VAL A 25 -16.32 30.46 15.08
CA VAL A 25 -17.07 30.37 16.33
C VAL A 25 -16.11 29.77 17.35
N ILE A 26 -15.67 30.61 18.30
CA ILE A 26 -14.88 30.21 19.46
C ILE A 26 -15.86 30.02 20.60
N ASP A 27 -16.18 28.78 20.95
CA ASP A 27 -16.84 28.48 22.22
C ASP A 27 -15.80 28.49 23.34
N ARG A 28 -16.06 29.33 24.34
CA ARG A 28 -15.24 29.49 25.55
C ARG A 28 -15.62 28.40 26.55
N CYS A 29 -14.64 27.60 27.00
CA CYS A 29 -14.76 26.86 28.27
C CYS A 29 -14.28 27.73 29.43
N SER A 30 -15.10 27.84 30.48
CA SER A 30 -14.76 28.46 31.77
C SER A 30 -13.83 27.57 32.61
N PRO A 31 -13.05 28.13 33.55
CA PRO A 31 -11.87 27.48 34.13
C PRO A 31 -12.18 26.77 35.46
N GLY A 32 -11.53 25.62 35.70
CA GLY A 32 -11.44 25.03 37.03
C GLY A 32 -11.36 23.51 37.01
N CYS A 33 -10.15 22.95 36.85
CA CYS A 33 -9.70 21.74 37.53
C CYS A 33 -8.25 21.42 37.09
N SER A 34 -7.33 21.59 38.03
CA SER A 34 -5.95 21.13 37.95
C SER A 34 -5.89 19.62 38.20
N CYS A 35 -5.51 18.84 37.20
CA CYS A 35 -4.94 17.50 37.38
C CYS A 35 -3.95 17.24 36.24
N SER A 36 -2.72 16.96 36.62
CA SER A 36 -1.62 16.49 35.79
C SER A 36 -1.99 15.19 35.08
N ALA A 37 -2.00 15.21 33.74
CA ALA A 37 -2.03 14.00 32.94
C ALA A 37 -1.29 14.22 31.60
N ILE A 38 -0.30 13.38 31.37
CA ILE A 38 0.43 13.21 30.11
C ILE A 38 -0.59 12.78 29.03
N PRO A 39 -0.68 13.45 27.87
CA PRO A 39 -1.59 13.00 26.84
C PRO A 39 -1.02 11.77 26.11
N PRO A 40 -1.77 10.66 25.98
CA PRO A 40 -1.42 9.59 25.07
C PRO A 40 -1.53 10.09 23.62
N ARG A 41 -0.58 9.66 22.78
CA ARG A 41 -0.56 9.91 21.34
C ARG A 41 -1.87 9.43 20.71
N SER A 42 -2.45 10.29 19.89
CA SER A 42 -3.71 10.14 19.20
C SER A 42 -3.83 8.82 18.42
N CYS A 43 -4.80 7.99 18.83
CA CYS A 43 -5.52 7.10 17.94
C CYS A 43 -6.11 7.92 16.78
N LEU A 44 -5.72 7.62 15.55
CA LEU A 44 -6.40 8.08 14.35
C LEU A 44 -7.72 7.33 14.24
N THR A 45 -8.79 7.86 14.84
CA THR A 45 -10.15 7.46 14.50
C THR A 45 -10.49 8.04 13.13
N TRP A 46 -10.76 7.16 12.17
CA TRP A 46 -11.19 7.52 10.83
C TRP A 46 -12.61 8.09 10.88
N GLY A 47 -12.74 9.41 10.92
CA GLY A 47 -14.03 10.09 10.71
C GLY A 47 -14.46 9.94 9.26
N ARG A 48 -15.68 9.45 9.03
CA ARG A 48 -16.32 9.44 7.70
C ARG A 48 -16.37 10.86 7.14
N GLY A 49 -15.57 11.12 6.11
CA GLY A 49 -15.75 12.27 5.22
C GLY A 49 -16.94 12.02 4.28
N PRO A 50 -17.59 13.06 3.75
CA PRO A 50 -18.78 12.90 2.92
C PRO A 50 -18.44 12.18 1.62
N GLU A 51 -19.20 11.10 1.34
CA GLU A 51 -19.21 10.35 0.09
C GLU A 51 -19.38 11.31 -1.09
N ARG A 52 -18.28 11.56 -1.80
CA ARG A 52 -18.33 11.96 -3.20
C ARG A 52 -17.93 10.74 -4.00
N LEU A 53 -18.90 10.15 -4.67
CA LEU A 53 -18.72 9.16 -5.73
C LEU A 53 -17.77 9.75 -6.77
N VAL A 54 -16.49 9.39 -6.69
CA VAL A 54 -15.52 9.65 -7.74
C VAL A 54 -15.69 8.52 -8.74
N ASN A 55 -16.07 8.88 -9.97
CA ASN A 55 -16.19 7.95 -11.08
C ASN A 55 -14.96 7.04 -11.15
N GLN A 56 -15.21 5.73 -11.10
CA GLN A 56 -14.21 4.70 -11.34
C GLN A 56 -13.95 4.64 -12.84
N ASP A 57 -13.23 5.62 -13.37
CA ASP A 57 -12.74 5.54 -14.75
C ASP A 57 -11.62 4.49 -14.79
N HIS A 58 -12.01 3.23 -14.96
CA HIS A 58 -11.11 2.20 -15.44
C HIS A 58 -10.62 2.64 -16.84
N PRO A 59 -9.31 2.70 -17.10
CA PRO A 59 -8.82 2.98 -18.44
C PRO A 59 -9.39 1.93 -19.41
N GLN A 60 -10.17 2.42 -20.39
CA GLN A 60 -10.81 1.62 -21.43
C GLN A 60 -9.74 0.85 -22.21
N GLY A 61 -9.82 -0.48 -22.24
CA GLY A 61 -8.97 -1.34 -23.09
C GLY A 61 -8.02 -2.31 -22.38
N VAL A 62 -8.05 -2.40 -21.05
CA VAL A 62 -7.26 -3.39 -20.29
C VAL A 62 -8.08 -4.66 -20.08
N ALA A 63 -7.53 -5.83 -20.43
CA ALA A 63 -8.18 -7.11 -20.13
C ALA A 63 -8.41 -7.22 -18.62
N PRO A 64 -9.64 -7.56 -18.17
CA PRO A 64 -9.93 -7.61 -16.74
C PRO A 64 -9.09 -8.70 -16.07
N ILE A 65 -8.58 -8.39 -14.88
CA ILE A 65 -7.92 -9.36 -14.00
C ILE A 65 -8.82 -10.59 -13.83
N ARG A 66 -8.22 -11.79 -13.85
CA ARG A 66 -8.97 -13.02 -13.59
C ARG A 66 -9.45 -13.01 -12.13
N GLU A 67 -10.76 -12.89 -11.95
CA GLU A 67 -11.40 -12.96 -10.64
C GLU A 67 -11.90 -14.39 -10.35
N ILE A 68 -11.63 -14.86 -9.14
CA ILE A 68 -12.01 -16.18 -8.64
C ILE A 68 -12.74 -15.97 -7.32
N ARG A 69 -14.01 -16.40 -7.22
CA ARG A 69 -14.77 -16.30 -5.97
C ARG A 69 -14.62 -17.56 -5.14
N ILE A 70 -14.36 -17.38 -3.86
CA ILE A 70 -14.19 -18.46 -2.89
C ILE A 70 -15.26 -18.33 -1.80
N ALA A 71 -15.99 -19.42 -1.59
CA ALA A 71 -17.12 -19.48 -0.67
C ALA A 71 -16.75 -20.02 0.71
N ASP A 72 -15.74 -20.89 0.79
CA ASP A 72 -15.32 -21.58 2.01
C ASP A 72 -13.79 -21.71 2.08
N TRP A 73 -13.28 -22.06 3.27
CA TRP A 73 -11.84 -22.16 3.51
C TRP A 73 -11.18 -23.28 2.69
N ASP A 74 -11.85 -24.41 2.50
CA ASP A 74 -11.32 -25.55 1.74
C ASP A 74 -11.10 -25.19 0.26
N ALA A 75 -11.99 -24.41 -0.34
CA ALA A 75 -11.80 -23.87 -1.68
C ALA A 75 -10.58 -22.94 -1.76
N PHE A 76 -10.26 -22.17 -0.70
CA PHE A 76 -9.01 -21.41 -0.63
C PHE A 76 -7.78 -22.32 -0.54
N ILE A 77 -7.83 -23.38 0.27
CA ILE A 77 -6.74 -24.37 0.33
C ILE A 77 -6.51 -25.02 -1.03
N HIS A 78 -7.58 -25.42 -1.71
CA HIS A 78 -7.47 -26.00 -3.05
C HIS A 78 -6.95 -24.99 -4.08
N TYR A 79 -7.32 -23.71 -3.95
CA TYR A 79 -6.80 -22.66 -4.83
C TYR A 79 -5.27 -22.49 -4.67
N ILE A 80 -4.75 -22.49 -3.45
CA ILE A 80 -3.31 -22.28 -3.21
C ILE A 80 -2.47 -23.51 -3.54
N ASP A 81 -3.08 -24.70 -3.62
CA ASP A 81 -2.41 -25.92 -4.06
C ASP A 81 -1.85 -25.76 -5.48
N GLY A 82 -0.58 -26.13 -5.67
CA GLY A 82 0.14 -25.95 -6.93
C GLY A 82 0.60 -24.51 -7.25
N ARG A 83 0.49 -23.56 -6.32
CA ARG A 83 0.99 -22.17 -6.47
C ARG A 83 2.23 -21.89 -5.60
N ASP A 84 3.10 -22.89 -5.47
CA ASP A 84 4.35 -22.75 -4.74
C ASP A 84 5.23 -21.66 -5.34
N GLY A 85 5.79 -20.81 -4.48
CA GLY A 85 6.62 -19.67 -4.91
C GLY A 85 5.84 -18.47 -5.45
N TRP A 86 4.51 -18.49 -5.44
CA TRP A 86 3.72 -17.28 -5.69
C TRP A 86 3.77 -16.36 -4.48
N ALA A 87 3.44 -15.08 -4.69
CA ALA A 87 3.30 -14.11 -3.62
C ALA A 87 1.89 -13.55 -3.56
N PHE A 88 1.43 -13.22 -2.36
CA PHE A 88 0.04 -12.92 -2.08
C PHE A 88 -0.11 -11.58 -1.37
N ARG A 89 -1.24 -10.90 -1.54
CA ARG A 89 -1.56 -9.66 -0.83
C ARG A 89 -3.05 -9.60 -0.47
N GLY A 90 -3.33 -9.49 0.83
CA GLY A 90 -4.69 -9.28 1.34
C GLY A 90 -5.16 -7.84 1.25
N GLN A 91 -6.44 -7.65 0.96
CA GLN A 91 -7.18 -6.38 1.07
C GLN A 91 -8.54 -6.63 1.70
N SER A 92 -8.89 -5.82 2.70
CA SER A 92 -10.16 -5.95 3.45
C SER A 92 -11.41 -5.53 2.68
N ASP A 93 -11.24 -5.08 1.44
CA ASP A 93 -12.31 -4.66 0.54
C ASP A 93 -11.94 -5.10 -0.88
N ALA A 94 -12.77 -5.94 -1.48
CA ALA A 94 -12.55 -6.48 -2.81
C ALA A 94 -12.66 -5.42 -3.92
N GLY A 95 -13.27 -4.26 -3.67
CA GLY A 95 -13.38 -3.15 -4.60
C GLY A 95 -12.15 -2.24 -4.63
N TRP A 96 -11.20 -2.41 -3.71
CA TRP A 96 -10.01 -1.56 -3.67
C TRP A 96 -9.04 -1.88 -4.82
N PRO A 97 -8.58 -0.85 -5.55
CA PRO A 97 -7.56 -1.03 -6.58
C PRO A 97 -6.19 -1.33 -5.95
N LEU A 98 -5.36 -2.09 -6.67
CA LEU A 98 -4.03 -2.51 -6.24
C LEU A 98 -2.98 -1.38 -6.33
N LEU A 99 -3.19 -0.34 -5.52
CA LEU A 99 -2.37 0.87 -5.49
C LEU A 99 -1.40 0.87 -4.31
N SER A 100 -0.25 1.54 -4.45
CA SER A 100 0.64 1.81 -3.33
C SER A 100 0.06 2.81 -2.34
N SER A 101 0.61 2.87 -1.11
CA SER A 101 0.19 3.85 -0.10
C SER A 101 0.41 5.30 -0.56
N LEU A 102 1.48 5.56 -1.32
CA LEU A 102 1.72 6.84 -1.99
C LEU A 102 0.66 7.16 -3.03
N SER A 103 0.36 6.23 -3.93
CA SER A 103 -0.62 6.45 -5.01
C SER A 103 -2.01 6.71 -4.45
N ARG A 104 -2.43 5.96 -3.41
CA ARG A 104 -3.66 6.25 -2.67
C ARG A 104 -3.64 7.65 -2.08
N ARG A 105 -2.61 7.99 -1.29
CA ARG A 105 -2.52 9.29 -0.61
C ARG A 105 -2.56 10.48 -1.58
N LEU A 106 -1.89 10.37 -2.73
CA LEU A 106 -1.86 11.43 -3.73
C LEU A 106 -3.22 11.57 -4.43
N ARG A 107 -3.86 10.46 -4.79
CA ARG A 107 -5.21 10.43 -5.35
C ARG A 107 -6.23 11.04 -4.39
N ASP A 108 -6.24 10.62 -3.13
CA ASP A 108 -7.18 11.12 -2.11
C ASP A 108 -7.00 12.60 -1.82
N SER A 109 -5.78 13.11 -1.96
CA SER A 109 -5.48 14.54 -1.81
C SER A 109 -5.91 15.39 -3.01
N GLY A 110 -6.39 14.79 -4.09
CA GLY A 110 -6.68 15.48 -5.35
C GLY A 110 -5.44 16.04 -6.04
N ALA A 111 -4.27 15.41 -5.84
CA ALA A 111 -3.03 15.86 -6.45
C ALA A 111 -3.04 15.62 -7.96
N ASP A 112 -2.66 16.64 -8.74
CA ASP A 112 -2.45 16.50 -10.18
C ASP A 112 -1.39 15.42 -10.48
N LEU A 113 -1.71 14.49 -11.38
CA LEU A 113 -0.88 13.33 -11.73
C LEU A 113 0.54 13.75 -12.17
N GLY A 114 0.68 14.87 -12.88
CA GLY A 114 1.98 15.40 -13.31
C GLY A 114 2.91 15.76 -12.16
N THR A 115 2.37 16.00 -10.95
CA THR A 115 3.15 16.39 -9.76
C THR A 115 3.53 15.21 -8.85
N TRP A 116 3.05 14.00 -9.13
CA TRP A 116 3.22 12.87 -8.20
C TRP A 116 4.68 12.50 -7.98
N ARG A 117 5.46 12.47 -9.06
CA ARG A 117 6.91 12.23 -9.02
C ARG A 117 7.64 13.23 -8.12
N GLU A 118 7.44 14.53 -8.36
CA GLU A 118 8.12 15.59 -7.60
C GLU A 118 7.78 15.54 -6.11
N ARG A 119 6.53 15.15 -5.78
CA ARG A 119 6.08 14.96 -4.40
C ARG A 119 6.74 13.76 -3.74
N GLU A 120 6.91 12.65 -4.44
CA GLU A 120 7.65 11.50 -3.93
C GLU A 120 9.13 11.83 -3.72
N GLU A 121 9.79 12.43 -4.71
CA GLU A 121 11.19 12.86 -4.61
C GLU A 121 11.38 13.81 -3.40
N ARG A 122 10.42 14.72 -3.19
CA ARG A 122 10.40 15.58 -2.01
C ARG A 122 10.21 14.79 -0.72
N ALA A 123 9.33 13.80 -0.67
CA ALA A 123 9.09 12.98 0.51
C ALA A 123 10.35 12.19 0.91
N ILE A 124 10.98 11.50 -0.06
CA ILE A 124 12.25 10.76 0.14
C ILE A 124 13.34 11.72 0.62
N ARG A 125 13.47 12.91 -0.01
CA ARG A 125 14.45 13.92 0.39
C ARG A 125 14.23 14.43 1.82
N ILE A 126 12.99 14.67 2.21
CA ILE A 126 12.65 15.09 3.59
C ILE A 126 13.02 13.97 4.57
N PHE A 127 12.69 12.72 4.24
CA PHE A 127 13.01 11.58 5.08
C PHE A 127 14.52 11.42 5.26
N ARG A 128 15.30 11.33 4.18
CA ARG A 128 16.77 11.24 4.23
C ARG A 128 17.41 12.36 5.06
N ARG A 129 16.91 13.60 4.96
CA ARG A 129 17.43 14.75 5.72
C ARG A 129 17.16 14.67 7.23
N LYS A 130 16.12 13.98 7.68
CA LYS A 130 15.69 13.98 9.09
C LYS A 130 15.87 12.63 9.78
N ALA A 131 15.84 11.54 9.03
CA ALA A 131 15.86 10.17 9.57
C ALA A 131 17.15 9.87 10.35
N HIS A 132 18.27 10.49 9.99
CA HIS A 132 19.56 10.33 10.68
C HIS A 132 19.57 10.74 12.17
N ILE A 133 18.54 11.44 12.63
CA ILE A 133 18.31 11.83 14.04
C ILE A 133 17.66 10.67 14.83
N TYR A 134 16.90 9.82 14.14
CA TYR A 134 16.09 8.76 14.74
C TYR A 134 16.66 7.35 14.51
N LEU A 135 17.50 7.20 13.48
CA LEU A 135 18.06 5.91 13.10
C LEU A 135 19.43 5.67 13.76
N PRO A 136 19.63 4.49 14.38
CA PRO A 136 20.94 4.11 14.91
C PRO A 136 21.95 3.90 13.79
N ASP A 137 21.53 3.33 12.66
CA ASP A 137 22.34 3.15 11.46
C ASP A 137 21.79 3.99 10.30
N ARG A 138 22.67 4.81 9.71
CA ARG A 138 22.34 5.70 8.58
C ARG A 138 22.59 5.04 7.23
N SER A 139 23.30 3.91 7.19
CA SER A 139 23.61 3.18 5.96
C SER A 139 22.34 2.81 5.18
N VAL A 140 21.25 2.55 5.91
CA VAL A 140 19.92 2.24 5.37
C VAL A 140 19.32 3.34 4.48
N LEU A 141 19.83 4.57 4.57
CA LEU A 141 19.36 5.70 3.77
C LEU A 141 20.06 5.84 2.41
N ILE A 142 21.18 5.14 2.22
CA ILE A 142 21.99 5.18 0.99
C ILE A 142 21.27 4.43 -0.11
N ASP A 143 20.90 3.18 0.15
CA ASP A 143 20.14 2.35 -0.79
C ASP A 143 18.67 2.84 -0.86
N ALA A 144 18.17 3.01 -2.08
CA ALA A 144 16.83 3.57 -2.30
C ALA A 144 15.73 2.61 -1.85
N LEU A 145 15.88 1.31 -2.12
CA LEU A 145 14.91 0.29 -1.72
C LEU A 145 14.83 0.19 -0.20
N ARG A 146 15.96 0.12 0.50
CA ARG A 146 16.06 0.12 1.96
C ARG A 146 15.51 1.40 2.56
N CYS A 147 15.79 2.56 1.96
CA CYS A 147 15.23 3.83 2.41
C CYS A 147 13.70 3.85 2.29
N LEU A 148 13.14 3.34 1.18
CA LEU A 148 11.70 3.23 0.99
C LEU A 148 11.07 2.20 1.94
N ALA A 149 11.71 1.05 2.14
CA ALA A 149 11.25 0.04 3.09
C ALA A 149 11.22 0.61 4.52
N MET A 150 12.25 1.36 4.93
CA MET A 150 12.32 2.03 6.23
C MET A 150 11.24 3.12 6.37
N MET A 151 10.98 3.89 5.31
CA MET A 151 9.87 4.84 5.27
C MET A 151 8.54 4.12 5.52
N GLN A 152 8.28 3.03 4.80
CA GLN A 152 7.07 2.24 4.89
C GLN A 152 6.88 1.60 6.26
N HIS A 153 7.96 1.06 6.84
CA HIS A 153 7.97 0.47 8.17
C HIS A 153 7.44 1.43 9.25
N HIS A 154 7.77 2.72 9.11
CA HIS A 154 7.32 3.79 10.01
C HIS A 154 6.05 4.51 9.52
N GLY A 155 5.32 3.94 8.56
CA GLY A 155 4.01 4.42 8.11
C GLY A 155 4.05 5.60 7.14
N ALA A 156 5.22 5.95 6.59
CA ALA A 156 5.28 6.94 5.52
C ALA A 156 4.73 6.33 4.21
N PRO A 157 3.97 7.10 3.42
CA PRO A 157 3.46 6.63 2.14
C PRO A 157 4.62 6.45 1.14
N THR A 158 4.70 5.28 0.52
CA THR A 158 5.73 4.94 -0.48
C THR A 158 5.12 4.30 -1.72
N ARG A 159 5.91 4.17 -2.79
CA ARG A 159 5.52 3.42 -3.99
C ARG A 159 5.48 1.90 -3.77
N LEU A 160 6.04 1.39 -2.69
CA LEU A 160 6.09 -0.04 -2.44
C LEU A 160 4.69 -0.60 -2.13
N LEU A 161 4.51 -1.85 -2.51
CA LEU A 161 3.39 -2.72 -2.18
C LEU A 161 3.92 -3.90 -1.38
N ASP A 162 3.36 -4.13 -0.21
CA ASP A 162 3.64 -5.31 0.60
C ASP A 162 2.91 -6.53 0.04
N PHE A 163 3.66 -7.52 -0.41
CA PHE A 163 3.20 -8.88 -0.65
C PHE A 163 3.80 -9.79 0.42
N THR A 164 3.32 -11.02 0.51
CA THR A 164 3.84 -12.06 1.39
C THR A 164 3.97 -13.36 0.61
N LYS A 165 5.00 -14.14 0.89
CA LYS A 165 5.15 -15.51 0.37
C LYS A 165 4.16 -16.48 1.01
N SER A 166 3.49 -16.09 2.10
CA SER A 166 2.48 -16.93 2.77
C SER A 166 1.07 -16.55 2.32
N PRO A 167 0.34 -17.46 1.64
CA PRO A 167 -1.06 -17.21 1.29
C PRO A 167 -1.94 -17.00 2.54
N PHE A 168 -1.59 -17.63 3.66
CA PHE A 168 -2.32 -17.50 4.92
C PHE A 168 -2.13 -16.14 5.57
N VAL A 169 -0.93 -15.56 5.50
CA VAL A 169 -0.69 -14.19 5.96
C VAL A 169 -1.46 -13.19 5.09
N ALA A 170 -1.55 -13.41 3.77
CA ALA A 170 -2.37 -12.58 2.90
C ALA A 170 -3.87 -12.73 3.22
N ALA A 171 -4.35 -13.96 3.44
CA ALA A 171 -5.73 -14.21 3.86
C ALA A 171 -6.05 -13.48 5.18
N PHE A 172 -5.15 -13.52 6.17
CA PHE A 172 -5.29 -12.78 7.42
C PHE A 172 -5.54 -11.27 7.17
N PHE A 173 -4.69 -10.63 6.36
CA PHE A 173 -4.87 -9.22 6.02
C PHE A 173 -6.12 -8.93 5.19
N ALA A 174 -6.63 -9.92 4.46
CA ALA A 174 -7.90 -9.80 3.75
C ALA A 174 -9.08 -9.84 4.73
N VAL A 175 -9.10 -10.75 5.71
CA VAL A 175 -10.31 -11.00 6.51
C VAL A 175 -10.38 -10.24 7.84
N GLU A 176 -9.25 -9.90 8.45
CA GLU A 176 -9.21 -9.42 9.84
C GLU A 176 -10.14 -8.22 10.08
N HIS A 177 -10.09 -7.23 9.20
CA HIS A 177 -10.87 -6.00 9.27
C HIS A 177 -11.96 -5.91 8.18
N ALA A 178 -12.27 -7.02 7.52
CA ALA A 178 -13.28 -7.05 6.47
C ALA A 178 -14.68 -6.80 7.03
N SER A 179 -15.42 -5.90 6.37
CA SER A 179 -16.84 -5.63 6.66
C SER A 179 -17.80 -6.09 5.56
N GLY A 180 -17.24 -6.44 4.39
CA GLY A 180 -17.91 -6.98 3.22
C GLY A 180 -16.99 -7.97 2.49
N ASP A 181 -17.18 -8.13 1.18
CA ASP A 181 -16.28 -8.93 0.35
C ASP A 181 -14.86 -8.40 0.45
N SER A 182 -13.91 -9.30 0.66
CA SER A 182 -12.47 -9.01 0.74
C SER A 182 -11.73 -9.73 -0.39
N ALA A 183 -10.44 -9.45 -0.57
CA ALA A 183 -9.68 -10.07 -1.64
C ALA A 183 -8.25 -10.44 -1.24
N VAL A 184 -7.77 -11.54 -1.80
CA VAL A 184 -6.35 -11.92 -1.87
C VAL A 184 -5.91 -11.82 -3.32
N TYR A 185 -4.93 -10.97 -3.59
CA TYR A 185 -4.25 -10.94 -4.89
C TYR A 185 -3.13 -11.96 -4.88
N ALA A 186 -3.01 -12.78 -5.93
CA ALA A 186 -2.00 -13.81 -6.08
C ALA A 186 -1.16 -13.52 -7.32
N LEU A 187 0.13 -13.27 -7.13
CA LEU A 187 1.11 -12.88 -8.13
C LEU A 187 2.05 -14.05 -8.44
N ASP A 188 2.14 -14.44 -9.70
CA ASP A 188 3.08 -15.45 -10.18
C ASP A 188 4.49 -14.85 -10.25
N THR A 189 5.19 -14.91 -9.12
CA THR A 189 6.52 -14.30 -9.02
C THR A 189 7.57 -15.07 -9.81
N GLN A 190 7.40 -16.37 -10.02
CA GLN A 190 8.35 -17.18 -10.78
C GLN A 190 8.37 -16.75 -12.23
N ARG A 191 7.19 -16.54 -12.84
CA ARG A 191 7.12 -16.02 -14.21
C ARG A 191 7.54 -14.58 -14.29
N LEU A 192 7.05 -13.72 -13.39
CA LEU A 192 7.43 -12.30 -13.38
C LEU A 192 8.94 -12.11 -13.21
N TRP A 193 9.64 -13.06 -12.58
CA TRP A 193 11.10 -13.04 -12.47
C TRP A 193 11.82 -13.24 -13.82
N THR A 194 11.22 -14.02 -14.72
CA THR A 194 11.83 -14.46 -15.98
C THR A 194 11.39 -13.65 -17.19
N VAL A 195 10.15 -13.15 -17.17
CA VAL A 195 9.56 -12.40 -18.28
C VAL A 195 10.12 -10.97 -18.32
N ALA A 196 10.44 -10.51 -19.53
CA ALA A 196 10.84 -9.13 -19.77
C ALA A 196 9.63 -8.32 -20.26
N PRO A 197 9.60 -6.99 -20.05
CA PRO A 197 8.51 -6.17 -20.54
C PRO A 197 8.50 -6.13 -22.08
N GLN A 198 7.31 -6.11 -22.67
CA GLN A 198 7.06 -6.12 -24.12
C GLN A 198 7.76 -4.98 -24.86
N PHE A 199 7.83 -3.82 -24.21
CA PHE A 199 8.34 -2.60 -24.84
C PHE A 199 9.88 -2.57 -24.90
N ASP A 200 10.58 -3.36 -24.09
CA ASP A 200 12.04 -3.51 -24.17
C ASP A 200 12.52 -4.80 -23.45
N ALA A 201 12.82 -5.83 -24.23
CA ALA A 201 13.27 -7.13 -23.73
C ALA A 201 14.61 -7.09 -22.96
N ARG A 202 15.37 -5.99 -23.04
CA ARG A 202 16.64 -5.82 -22.29
C ARG A 202 16.42 -5.42 -20.83
N LEU A 203 15.22 -4.93 -20.50
CA LEU A 203 14.87 -4.51 -19.14
C LEU A 203 14.45 -5.71 -18.29
N THR A 204 15.34 -6.70 -18.19
CA THR A 204 15.17 -7.87 -17.32
C THR A 204 15.18 -7.45 -15.85
N ARG A 205 14.67 -8.33 -14.98
CA ARG A 205 14.67 -8.12 -13.52
C ARG A 205 16.04 -7.70 -12.98
N ASP A 206 17.11 -8.34 -13.44
CA ASP A 206 18.48 -8.04 -12.99
C ASP A 206 19.00 -6.72 -13.57
N ALA A 207 18.65 -6.39 -14.82
CA ALA A 207 19.06 -5.15 -15.46
C ALA A 207 18.47 -3.91 -14.76
N VAL A 208 17.26 -4.04 -14.20
CA VAL A 208 16.55 -2.96 -13.52
C VAL A 208 16.59 -3.07 -11.99
N ASP A 209 17.32 -4.01 -11.39
CA ASP A 209 17.29 -4.23 -9.93
C ASP A 209 17.62 -2.91 -9.17
N PRO A 210 16.69 -2.35 -8.36
CA PRO A 210 16.87 -1.08 -7.67
C PRO A 210 17.91 -1.14 -6.55
N GLN A 211 18.39 -2.33 -6.18
CA GLN A 211 19.52 -2.50 -5.25
C GLN A 211 20.87 -2.22 -5.91
N VAL A 212 20.93 -2.21 -7.25
CA VAL A 212 22.13 -1.77 -7.97
C VAL A 212 22.20 -0.24 -7.91
N PRO A 213 23.33 0.36 -7.47
CA PRO A 213 23.45 1.80 -7.34
C PRO A 213 23.08 2.56 -8.63
N GLY A 214 22.14 3.49 -8.52
CA GLY A 214 21.66 4.34 -9.62
C GLY A 214 20.50 3.76 -10.44
N ASN A 215 20.16 2.47 -10.28
CA ASN A 215 19.04 1.88 -11.01
C ASN A 215 17.69 2.43 -10.57
N PHE A 216 17.51 2.72 -9.28
CA PHE A 216 16.29 3.37 -8.79
C PHE A 216 16.07 4.73 -9.49
N GLU A 217 17.09 5.60 -9.48
CA GLU A 217 17.05 6.92 -10.11
C GLU A 217 16.86 6.85 -11.63
N ARG A 218 17.36 5.79 -12.26
CA ARG A 218 17.27 5.59 -13.72
C ARG A 218 15.92 5.06 -14.16
N TRP A 219 15.37 4.07 -13.46
CA TRP A 219 14.24 3.27 -13.95
C TRP A 219 12.92 3.51 -13.21
N PHE A 220 12.96 3.87 -11.92
CA PHE A 220 11.77 3.97 -11.07
C PHE A 220 11.43 5.41 -10.73
N ALA A 221 12.40 6.19 -10.20
CA ALA A 221 12.18 7.58 -9.82
C ALA A 221 11.55 8.45 -10.92
N PRO A 222 11.92 8.30 -12.21
CA PRO A 222 11.33 9.11 -13.29
C PRO A 222 9.87 8.77 -13.59
N GLY A 223 9.37 7.59 -13.23
CA GLY A 223 8.00 7.18 -13.57
C GLY A 223 7.79 6.81 -15.04
N ALA A 224 8.86 6.72 -15.83
CA ALA A 224 8.79 6.72 -17.29
C ALA A 224 8.35 5.41 -17.93
N TYR A 225 8.53 4.29 -17.23
CA TYR A 225 8.26 2.96 -17.76
C TYR A 225 7.33 2.19 -16.80
N PRO A 226 6.36 1.42 -17.32
CA PRO A 226 5.46 0.58 -16.53
C PRO A 226 6.20 -0.68 -16.06
N LEU A 227 7.39 -0.52 -15.50
CA LEU A 227 8.17 -1.60 -14.90
C LEU A 227 7.50 -2.05 -13.62
N VAL A 228 7.64 -3.33 -13.32
CA VAL A 228 7.29 -3.93 -12.04
C VAL A 228 8.52 -4.68 -11.56
N TRP A 229 9.04 -4.30 -10.41
CA TRP A 229 10.09 -5.04 -9.73
C TRP A 229 9.53 -5.75 -8.50
N LEU A 230 10.04 -6.95 -8.22
CA LEU A 230 9.74 -7.68 -7.00
C LEU A 230 11.03 -8.15 -6.33
N GLY A 231 11.05 -8.13 -5.01
CA GLY A 231 12.17 -8.65 -4.24
C GLY A 231 12.14 -8.29 -2.77
N GLU A 232 13.12 -8.83 -2.05
CA GLU A 232 13.36 -8.57 -0.64
C GLU A 232 14.55 -7.62 -0.52
N PRO A 233 14.53 -6.61 0.38
CA PRO A 233 15.71 -5.82 0.67
C PRO A 233 16.84 -6.69 1.21
N SER A 234 18.09 -6.28 0.97
CA SER A 234 19.28 -6.99 1.49
C SER A 234 19.29 -7.16 3.01
N GLU A 235 18.60 -6.29 3.73
CA GLU A 235 18.39 -6.37 5.18
C GLU A 235 16.91 -6.15 5.48
N MET A 236 16.29 -7.12 6.14
CA MET A 236 14.86 -7.10 6.46
C MET A 236 14.66 -6.75 7.94
N ASP A 237 13.64 -5.95 8.23
CA ASP A 237 13.21 -5.72 9.60
C ASP A 237 12.40 -6.92 10.16
N ARG A 238 12.17 -6.93 11.47
CA ARG A 238 11.47 -8.02 12.15
C ARG A 238 10.03 -8.22 11.65
N ARG A 239 9.33 -7.16 11.27
CA ARG A 239 7.94 -7.23 10.76
C ARG A 239 7.92 -7.85 9.37
N LEU A 240 8.82 -7.42 8.49
CA LEU A 240 8.95 -7.98 7.15
C LEU A 240 9.30 -9.47 7.21
N VAL A 241 10.20 -9.89 8.12
CA VAL A 241 10.51 -11.31 8.34
C VAL A 241 9.31 -12.09 8.90
N ALA A 242 8.64 -11.58 9.95
CA ALA A 242 7.50 -12.25 10.58
C ALA A 242 6.32 -12.46 9.60
N GLN A 243 6.17 -11.56 8.64
CA GLN A 243 5.12 -11.62 7.62
C GLN A 243 5.53 -12.40 6.37
N SER A 244 6.75 -12.96 6.31
CA SER A 244 7.32 -13.54 5.08
C SER A 244 7.22 -12.56 3.90
N GLY A 245 7.53 -11.29 4.16
CA GLY A 245 7.22 -10.16 3.30
C GLY A 245 8.10 -10.06 2.05
N LEU A 246 7.46 -9.75 0.93
CA LEU A 246 8.05 -9.48 -0.37
C LEU A 246 7.61 -8.07 -0.80
N LEU A 247 8.52 -7.25 -1.30
CA LEU A 247 8.16 -5.92 -1.80
C LEU A 247 7.95 -5.96 -3.29
N VAL A 248 6.88 -5.32 -3.75
CA VAL A 248 6.63 -5.03 -5.17
C VAL A 248 6.75 -3.53 -5.39
N MET A 249 7.56 -3.12 -6.36
CA MET A 249 7.82 -1.73 -6.70
C MET A 249 7.36 -1.43 -8.14
N PRO A 250 6.33 -0.59 -8.33
CA PRO A 250 5.96 -0.09 -9.64
C PRO A 250 6.93 1.02 -10.10
N GLY A 251 7.27 0.97 -11.38
CA GLY A 251 8.06 1.97 -12.09
C GLY A 251 7.26 3.27 -12.28
N THR A 252 6.00 3.15 -12.70
CA THR A 252 5.06 4.27 -12.88
C THR A 252 4.07 4.37 -11.72
N LEU A 253 3.81 5.60 -11.24
CA LEU A 253 2.78 5.87 -10.25
C LEU A 253 1.44 6.21 -10.92
N GLY A 254 0.33 5.89 -10.26
CA GLY A 254 -1.02 6.23 -10.74
C GLY A 254 -1.84 5.01 -11.13
N PRO A 255 -1.42 4.24 -12.15
CA PRO A 255 -2.07 2.98 -12.50
C PRO A 255 -1.98 1.94 -11.37
N PRO A 256 -3.03 1.12 -11.18
CA PRO A 256 -2.98 -0.09 -10.36
C PRO A 256 -1.92 -1.09 -10.84
N LEU A 257 -1.38 -1.91 -9.94
CA LEU A 257 -0.34 -2.88 -10.26
C LEU A 257 -0.80 -3.91 -11.32
N ASP A 258 -2.04 -4.39 -11.23
CA ASP A 258 -2.64 -5.29 -12.22
C ASP A 258 -2.68 -4.67 -13.63
N VAL A 259 -2.84 -3.35 -13.74
CA VAL A 259 -2.74 -2.64 -15.01
C VAL A 259 -1.30 -2.60 -15.53
N LEU A 260 -0.32 -2.36 -14.66
CA LEU A 260 1.10 -2.32 -15.03
C LEU A 260 1.62 -3.69 -15.51
N LEU A 261 1.10 -4.78 -14.94
CA LEU A 261 1.49 -6.13 -15.32
C LEU A 261 1.13 -6.49 -16.77
N ASN A 262 0.18 -5.79 -17.40
CA ASN A 262 -0.10 -5.99 -18.84
C ASN A 262 1.05 -5.55 -19.75
N ALA A 263 2.06 -4.84 -19.23
CA ALA A 263 3.27 -4.52 -19.98
C ALA A 263 4.21 -5.74 -20.15
N TYR A 264 3.90 -6.87 -19.50
CA TYR A 264 4.64 -8.12 -19.56
C TYR A 264 3.71 -9.13 -20.25
N ASP A 265 3.89 -9.35 -21.57
CA ASP A 265 3.01 -10.24 -22.35
C ASP A 265 3.12 -11.62 -21.79
N ASP A 266 1.97 -12.20 -21.47
CA ASP A 266 1.94 -13.59 -21.08
C ASP A 266 0.59 -14.20 -21.47
N GLU A 267 0.61 -15.45 -21.92
CA GLU A 267 -0.57 -16.18 -22.42
C GLU A 267 -1.66 -16.30 -21.33
N THR A 268 -1.26 -16.17 -20.07
CA THR A 268 -2.16 -16.15 -18.92
C THR A 268 -1.81 -15.00 -17.98
N PRO A 269 -2.78 -14.43 -17.24
CA PRO A 269 -2.52 -13.34 -16.30
C PRO A 269 -1.43 -13.67 -15.28
N LEU A 270 -0.47 -12.75 -15.10
CA LEU A 270 0.57 -12.82 -14.06
C LEU A 270 0.01 -12.62 -12.65
N ILE A 271 -1.21 -12.08 -12.54
CA ILE A 271 -1.89 -11.84 -11.28
C ILE A 271 -3.34 -12.28 -11.36
N GLU A 272 -3.80 -12.93 -10.30
CA GLU A 272 -5.19 -13.34 -10.10
C GLU A 272 -5.75 -12.61 -8.87
N LYS A 273 -7.06 -12.38 -8.87
CA LYS A 273 -7.78 -11.81 -7.73
C LYS A 273 -8.74 -12.84 -7.17
N VAL A 274 -8.47 -13.26 -5.95
CA VAL A 274 -9.30 -14.20 -5.21
C VAL A 274 -10.22 -13.40 -4.30
N VAL A 275 -11.52 -13.42 -4.57
CA VAL A 275 -12.54 -12.71 -3.79
C VAL A 275 -13.10 -13.65 -2.74
N PHE A 276 -12.99 -13.24 -1.49
CA PHE A 276 -13.58 -13.92 -0.34
C PHE A 276 -14.95 -13.32 -0.06
N ASP A 277 -15.97 -14.17 -0.06
CA ASP A 277 -17.29 -13.78 0.40
C ASP A 277 -17.21 -13.30 1.87
N ARG A 278 -17.98 -12.28 2.22
CA ARG A 278 -18.04 -11.76 3.59
C ARG A 278 -18.31 -12.83 4.66
N THR A 279 -19.00 -13.91 4.30
CA THR A 279 -19.35 -15.03 5.19
C THR A 279 -18.14 -15.87 5.57
N LEU A 280 -17.09 -15.89 4.74
CA LEU A 280 -15.85 -16.64 4.97
C LEU A 280 -15.01 -16.09 6.14
N ARG A 281 -15.19 -14.81 6.53
CA ARG A 281 -14.34 -14.15 7.54
C ARG A 281 -14.22 -14.96 8.83
N ALA A 282 -15.34 -15.42 9.39
CA ALA A 282 -15.35 -16.09 10.70
C ALA A 282 -14.59 -17.43 10.64
N GLU A 283 -14.86 -18.25 9.63
CA GLU A 283 -14.16 -19.51 9.41
C GLU A 283 -12.67 -19.28 9.17
N ALA A 284 -12.32 -18.37 8.25
CA ALA A 284 -10.93 -18.06 7.91
C ALA A 284 -10.14 -17.56 9.13
N MET A 285 -10.70 -16.63 9.91
CA MET A 285 -10.05 -16.11 11.12
C MET A 285 -9.79 -17.21 12.14
N HIS A 286 -10.75 -18.12 12.36
CA HIS A 286 -10.57 -19.24 13.27
C HIS A 286 -9.46 -20.20 12.80
N GLN A 287 -9.42 -20.53 11.51
CA GLN A 287 -8.37 -21.38 10.94
C GLN A 287 -6.99 -20.72 11.05
N LEU A 288 -6.89 -19.44 10.70
CA LEU A 288 -5.65 -18.67 10.79
C LEU A 288 -5.13 -18.55 12.23
N TYR A 289 -6.04 -18.33 13.19
CA TYR A 289 -5.70 -18.32 14.60
C TYR A 289 -5.11 -19.66 15.05
N ARG A 290 -5.71 -20.79 14.64
CA ARG A 290 -5.19 -22.14 14.92
C ARG A 290 -3.82 -22.40 14.29
N MET A 291 -3.47 -21.68 13.23
CA MET A 291 -2.14 -21.69 12.60
C MET A 291 -1.15 -20.70 13.24
N ASN A 292 -1.54 -20.06 14.36
CA ASN A 292 -0.75 -19.03 15.05
C ASN A 292 -0.48 -17.77 14.19
N ILE A 293 -1.38 -17.46 13.25
CA ILE A 293 -1.33 -16.25 12.43
C ILE A 293 -2.24 -15.21 13.07
N THR A 294 -1.62 -14.28 13.81
CA THR A 294 -2.31 -13.26 14.60
C THR A 294 -1.59 -11.92 14.50
N GLN A 295 -2.21 -10.83 14.96
CA GLN A 295 -1.53 -9.53 15.09
C GLN A 295 -0.25 -9.63 15.93
N ALA A 296 -0.27 -10.41 17.02
CA ALA A 296 0.87 -10.54 17.91
C ALA A 296 2.08 -11.22 17.25
N THR A 297 1.82 -12.19 16.35
CA THR A 297 2.90 -12.91 15.66
C THR A 297 3.39 -12.16 14.42
N LEU A 298 2.50 -11.47 13.71
CA LEU A 298 2.86 -10.68 12.51
C LEU A 298 3.49 -9.32 12.84
N PHE A 299 3.19 -8.78 14.02
CA PHE A 299 3.74 -7.54 14.56
C PHE A 299 4.31 -7.83 15.96
N PRO A 300 5.57 -8.32 16.06
CA PRO A 300 6.15 -8.83 17.30
C PRO A 300 6.63 -7.70 18.22
N ASP A 301 5.69 -6.83 18.59
CA ASP A 301 5.85 -5.71 19.51
C ASP A 301 4.60 -5.56 20.39
N LEU A 302 4.65 -4.63 21.34
CA LEU A 302 3.54 -4.39 22.25
C LEU A 302 2.27 -3.90 21.51
N GLU A 303 2.43 -3.23 20.37
CA GLU A 303 1.30 -2.76 19.58
C GLU A 303 0.59 -3.92 18.90
N GLY A 304 1.33 -4.88 18.33
CA GLY A 304 0.75 -6.11 17.78
C GLY A 304 0.04 -6.96 18.83
N LEU A 305 0.63 -7.11 20.02
CA LEU A 305 -0.03 -7.78 21.15
C LEU A 305 -1.33 -7.07 21.56
N ALA A 306 -1.31 -5.74 21.67
CA ALA A 306 -2.51 -4.99 22.03
C ALA A 306 -3.63 -5.14 20.98
N ARG A 307 -3.26 -5.18 19.69
CA ARG A 307 -4.21 -5.38 18.59
C ARG A 307 -4.78 -6.81 18.56
N SER A 308 -4.01 -7.83 18.93
CA SER A 308 -4.50 -9.22 18.91
C SER A 308 -5.64 -9.47 19.92
N ILE A 309 -5.72 -8.68 20.99
CA ILE A 309 -6.80 -8.76 21.99
C ILE A 309 -8.18 -8.57 21.35
N ALA A 310 -8.29 -7.78 20.27
CA ALA A 310 -9.58 -7.58 19.60
C ALA A 310 -10.21 -8.91 19.14
N TYR A 311 -9.39 -9.82 18.60
CA TYR A 311 -9.87 -11.14 18.19
C TYR A 311 -10.16 -12.06 19.37
N GLU A 312 -9.39 -11.98 20.46
CA GLU A 312 -9.67 -12.73 21.70
C GLU A 312 -11.05 -12.40 22.31
N LEU A 313 -11.60 -11.23 22.00
CA LEU A 313 -12.97 -10.84 22.39
C LEU A 313 -14.04 -11.38 21.45
N GLU A 314 -13.70 -11.73 20.21
CA GLU A 314 -14.60 -12.34 19.23
C GLU A 314 -14.70 -13.86 19.44
N GLU A 315 -13.57 -14.50 19.79
CA GLU A 315 -13.49 -15.95 19.93
C GLU A 315 -14.18 -16.44 21.21
N THR A 316 -15.03 -17.47 21.09
CA THR A 316 -15.66 -18.11 22.25
C THR A 316 -14.86 -19.33 22.68
N TRP A 317 -14.04 -19.15 23.70
CA TRP A 317 -13.30 -20.25 24.31
C TRP A 317 -14.25 -21.16 25.10
N PRO A 318 -14.29 -22.48 24.82
CA PRO A 318 -15.01 -23.41 25.70
C PRO A 318 -14.29 -23.42 27.05
N ILE A 319 -14.83 -22.67 28.02
CA ILE A 319 -14.31 -22.68 29.39
C ILE A 319 -14.59 -24.08 29.96
N THR A 320 -13.59 -24.95 29.92
CA THR A 320 -13.63 -26.19 30.70
C THR A 320 -13.59 -25.83 32.18
N GLY A 321 -14.73 -26.00 32.86
CA GLY A 321 -14.81 -26.04 34.31
C GLY A 321 -14.88 -24.69 35.02
N ARG A 322 -16.05 -24.05 35.03
CA ARG A 322 -16.55 -23.51 36.31
C ARG A 322 -17.43 -24.59 36.92
N GLU A 323 -16.79 -25.50 37.65
CA GLU A 323 -17.51 -26.18 38.72
C GLU A 323 -17.98 -25.09 39.70
N THR A 324 -19.28 -25.09 39.93
CA THR A 324 -20.03 -24.18 40.81
C THR A 324 -19.50 -24.15 42.23
#